data_AF-A0A1A9BTS2-F1
#
_entry.id   AF-A0A1A9BTS2-F1
#
_cell.length_a   1.000
_cell.length_b   1.000
_cell.length_c   1.000
_cell.angle_alpha   90.00
_cell.angle_beta   90.00
_cell.angle_gamma   90.00
#
_symmetry.space_group_name_H-M   'P 1'
#
loop_
_entity.id
_entity.type
_entity.pdbx_description
1 polymer ?
#
loop_
_entity_poly.entity_id
_entity_poly.type
_entity_poly.pdbx_seq_one_letter_code
_entity_poly.pdbx_strand_id
1 'polypeptide(L)'
;AEFPTSDLPPLETAYWLIKPPSSVRGTWDEAKEAAAWLGEQLAEYAHRFAAERDRDTTHLAMLVNSAAERLESGADVSLGCYLERPSYLSLAVVTCSPNRSKPELACPAR
;
A
#
# COMPACT_ATOMS: atom_id res chain seq x y z
N ALA A 1 1.62 2.31 -24.84
CA ALA A 1 1.95 3.29 -23.78
C ALA A 1 2.85 2.60 -22.77
N GLU A 2 3.89 3.27 -22.25
CA GLU A 2 4.89 2.67 -21.34
C GLU A 2 4.41 2.52 -19.89
N PHE A 3 3.35 3.25 -19.51
CA PHE A 3 2.87 3.31 -18.13
C PHE A 3 2.44 1.96 -17.53
N PRO A 4 1.74 1.05 -18.25
CA PRO A 4 1.33 -0.23 -17.68
C PRO A 4 2.53 -1.09 -17.25
N THR A 5 3.65 -1.02 -17.97
CA THR A 5 4.84 -1.86 -17.71
C THR A 5 5.87 -1.21 -16.82
N SER A 6 5.67 0.05 -16.41
CA SER A 6 6.58 0.75 -15.50
C SER A 6 6.38 0.29 -14.06
N ASP A 7 7.49 0.06 -13.34
CA ASP A 7 7.48 -0.21 -11.89
C ASP A 7 7.22 1.04 -11.04
N LEU A 8 7.05 2.22 -11.67
CA LEU A 8 6.78 3.45 -10.96
C LEU A 8 5.33 3.48 -10.41
N PRO A 9 5.15 3.97 -9.17
CA PRO A 9 3.83 4.21 -8.62
C PRO A 9 3.00 5.16 -9.51
N PRO A 10 1.70 4.88 -9.71
CA PRO A 10 0.79 5.76 -10.41
C PRO A 10 0.52 7.05 -9.62
N LEU A 11 0.05 8.09 -10.32
CA LEU A 11 -0.37 9.35 -9.67
C LEU A 11 -1.62 9.15 -8.79
N GLU A 12 -2.61 8.40 -9.28
CA GLU A 12 -3.75 7.94 -8.48
C GLU A 12 -3.51 6.48 -8.10
N THR A 13 -3.53 6.16 -6.81
CA THR A 13 -3.27 4.80 -6.29
C THR A 13 -4.13 3.73 -6.96
N ALA A 14 -5.40 4.03 -7.25
CA ALA A 14 -6.33 3.08 -7.88
C ALA A 14 -5.87 2.60 -9.27
N TYR A 15 -4.99 3.33 -9.97
CA TYR A 15 -4.44 2.86 -11.25
C TYR A 15 -3.39 1.76 -11.12
N TRP A 16 -3.08 1.29 -9.91
CA TRP A 16 -2.46 -0.03 -9.78
C TRP A 16 -3.34 -1.15 -10.37
N LEU A 17 -4.67 -0.97 -10.42
CA LEU A 17 -5.60 -1.96 -11.00
C LEU A 17 -5.41 -2.20 -12.50
N ILE A 18 -4.81 -1.24 -13.23
CA ILE A 18 -4.50 -1.40 -14.66
C ILE A 18 -3.08 -1.92 -14.93
N LYS A 19 -2.27 -2.10 -13.87
CA LYS A 19 -0.93 -2.66 -13.99
C LYS A 19 -1.02 -4.18 -14.17
N PRO A 20 -0.02 -4.81 -14.81
CA PRO A 20 0.01 -6.26 -15.01
C PRO A 20 -0.11 -7.04 -13.68
N PRO A 21 -0.69 -8.25 -13.71
CA PRO A 21 -0.77 -9.12 -12.54
C PRO A 21 0.60 -9.40 -11.91
N SER A 22 1.67 -9.41 -12.72
CA SER A 22 3.05 -9.60 -12.26
C SER A 22 3.57 -8.50 -11.33
N SER A 23 2.91 -7.33 -11.29
CA SER A 23 3.24 -6.25 -10.36
C SER A 23 2.61 -6.46 -8.97
N VAL A 24 1.67 -7.39 -8.83
CA VAL A 24 1.01 -7.70 -7.55
C VAL A 24 1.97 -8.49 -6.65
N ARG A 25 2.22 -7.97 -5.45
CA ARG A 25 3.13 -8.58 -4.48
C ARG A 25 2.43 -9.53 -3.50
N GLY A 26 1.12 -9.40 -3.37
CA GLY A 26 0.28 -10.21 -2.51
C GLY A 26 -1.19 -9.81 -2.68
N THR A 27 -2.08 -10.72 -2.30
CA THR A 27 -3.53 -10.52 -2.25
C THR A 27 -4.06 -11.04 -0.94
N TRP A 28 -5.11 -10.43 -0.43
CA TRP A 28 -5.73 -10.78 0.85
C TRP A 28 -7.25 -10.73 0.70
N ASP A 29 -7.94 -11.60 1.42
CA ASP A 29 -9.40 -11.65 1.42
C ASP A 29 -9.98 -10.65 2.42
N GLU A 30 -9.27 -10.42 3.54
CA GLU A 30 -9.71 -9.51 4.59
C GLU A 30 -8.83 -8.26 4.70
N ALA A 31 -9.45 -7.10 4.90
CA ALA A 31 -8.76 -5.82 5.09
C ALA A 31 -7.74 -5.85 6.25
N LYS A 32 -8.06 -6.58 7.33
CA LYS A 32 -7.17 -6.74 8.48
C LYS A 32 -5.88 -7.50 8.14
N GLU A 33 -5.93 -8.46 7.21
CA GLU A 33 -4.76 -9.24 6.79
C GLU A 33 -3.83 -8.38 5.92
N ALA A 34 -4.41 -7.61 5.00
CA ALA A 34 -3.65 -6.66 4.20
C ALA A 34 -3.03 -5.54 5.07
N ALA A 35 -3.75 -5.08 6.10
CA ALA A 35 -3.22 -4.14 7.08
C ALA A 35 -2.11 -4.76 7.96
N ALA A 36 -2.25 -6.02 8.36
CA ALA A 36 -1.19 -6.74 9.07
C ALA A 36 0.08 -6.84 8.23
N TRP A 37 -0.05 -7.16 6.94
CA TRP A 37 1.08 -7.13 6.00
C TRP A 37 1.74 -5.74 5.93
N LEU A 38 0.97 -4.65 5.86
CA LEU A 38 1.54 -3.29 5.95
C LEU A 38 2.32 -3.09 7.25
N GLY A 39 1.81 -3.57 8.37
CA GLY A 39 2.49 -3.51 9.67
C GLY A 39 3.82 -4.27 9.69
N GLU A 40 3.86 -5.47 9.10
CA GLU A 40 5.09 -6.26 8.96
C GLU A 40 6.13 -5.53 8.12
N GLN A 41 5.74 -4.97 6.97
CA GLN A 41 6.63 -4.19 6.13
C GLN A 41 7.15 -2.94 6.86
N LEU A 42 6.29 -2.21 7.56
CA LEU A 42 6.71 -1.05 8.36
C LEU A 42 7.69 -1.44 9.48
N ALA A 43 7.44 -2.56 10.17
CA ALA A 43 8.31 -3.05 11.23
C ALA A 43 9.68 -3.49 10.69
N GLU A 44 9.72 -4.17 9.54
CA GLU A 44 10.96 -4.58 8.87
C GLU A 44 11.87 -3.38 8.59
N TYR A 45 11.30 -2.28 8.10
CA TYR A 45 12.05 -1.07 7.75
C TYR A 45 12.14 -0.03 8.87
N ALA A 46 11.48 -0.21 10.02
CA ALA A 46 11.37 0.81 11.06
C ALA A 46 12.72 1.38 11.51
N HIS A 47 13.72 0.53 11.69
CA HIS A 47 15.07 0.93 12.09
C HIS A 47 15.79 1.86 11.09
N ARG A 48 15.30 1.91 9.84
CA ARG A 48 15.86 2.69 8.73
C ARG A 48 15.15 4.02 8.49
N PHE A 49 13.97 4.25 9.09
CA PHE A 49 13.25 5.51 8.87
C PHE A 49 14.08 6.71 9.29
N ALA A 50 14.11 7.75 8.46
CA ALA A 50 14.94 8.92 8.67
C ALA A 50 14.53 9.73 9.90
N ALA A 51 13.22 9.82 10.17
CA ALA A 51 12.68 10.54 11.32
C ALA A 51 12.41 9.58 12.48
N GLU A 52 12.82 9.96 13.68
CA GLU A 52 12.61 9.13 14.89
C GLU A 52 11.13 8.90 15.19
N ARG A 53 10.28 9.91 14.94
CA ARG A 53 8.83 9.80 15.10
C ARG A 53 8.22 8.68 14.26
N ASP A 54 8.76 8.43 13.08
CA ASP A 54 8.25 7.40 12.18
C ASP A 54 8.64 5.99 12.68
N ARG A 55 9.62 5.90 13.61
CA ARG A 55 10.04 4.65 14.26
C ARG A 55 9.19 4.30 15.48
N ASP A 56 8.35 5.22 15.96
CA ASP A 56 7.51 5.00 17.13
C ASP A 56 6.49 3.89 16.86
N THR A 57 6.59 2.78 17.60
CA THR A 57 5.71 1.62 17.45
C THR A 57 4.24 1.96 17.67
N THR A 58 3.95 2.93 18.53
CA THR A 58 2.57 3.42 18.75
C THR A 58 2.06 4.14 17.51
N HIS A 59 2.92 4.94 16.87
CA HIS A 59 2.57 5.62 15.64
C HIS A 59 2.32 4.63 14.50
N LEU A 60 3.20 3.65 14.34
CA LEU A 60 3.04 2.59 13.33
C LEU A 60 1.76 1.77 13.56
N ALA A 61 1.45 1.41 14.81
CA ALA A 61 0.21 0.71 15.14
C ALA A 61 -1.04 1.54 14.77
N MET A 62 -1.04 2.86 15.02
CA MET A 62 -2.12 3.75 14.60
C MET A 62 -2.27 3.82 13.08
N LEU A 63 -1.16 3.85 12.33
CA LEU A 63 -1.19 3.83 10.87
C LEU A 63 -1.79 2.53 10.33
N VAL A 64 -1.41 1.38 10.91
CA VAL A 64 -1.94 0.07 10.54
C VAL A 64 -3.45 -0.02 10.82
N ASN A 65 -3.90 0.43 11.99
CA ASN A 65 -5.33 0.44 12.33
C ASN A 65 -6.13 1.33 11.38
N SER A 66 -5.63 2.53 11.09
CA SER A 66 -6.27 3.43 10.12
C SER A 66 -6.28 2.85 8.70
N ALA A 67 -5.23 2.11 8.32
CA ALA A 67 -5.20 1.41 7.04
C ALA A 67 -6.28 0.33 6.97
N ALA A 68 -6.47 -0.47 8.03
CA ALA A 68 -7.53 -1.48 8.08
C ALA A 68 -8.92 -0.85 7.88
N GLU A 69 -9.26 0.20 8.63
CA GLU A 69 -10.55 0.90 8.51
C GLU A 69 -10.78 1.46 7.09
N ARG A 70 -9.73 2.01 6.47
CA ARG A 70 -9.81 2.53 5.10
C ARG A 70 -10.04 1.41 4.09
N LEU A 71 -9.31 0.31 4.20
CA LEU A 71 -9.43 -0.85 3.33
C LEU A 71 -10.82 -1.51 3.46
N GLU A 72 -11.35 -1.61 4.69
CA GLU A 72 -12.72 -2.09 4.94
C GLU A 72 -13.77 -1.22 4.24
N SER A 73 -13.54 0.09 4.15
CA SER A 73 -14.42 1.03 3.42
C SER A 73 -14.26 0.99 1.89
N GLY A 74 -13.44 0.08 1.35
CA GLY A 74 -13.10 -0.01 -0.07
C GLY A 74 -12.16 1.10 -0.55
N ALA A 75 -11.47 1.81 0.34
CA ALA A 75 -10.50 2.82 -0.03
C ALA A 75 -9.09 2.24 -0.12
N ASP A 76 -8.28 2.79 -1.01
CA ASP A 76 -6.88 2.42 -1.11
C ASP A 76 -6.02 3.08 -0.03
N VAL A 77 -4.90 2.43 0.26
CA VAL A 77 -3.86 2.92 1.15
C VAL A 77 -2.56 3.06 0.36
N SER A 78 -1.92 4.22 0.48
CA SER A 78 -0.58 4.49 -0.05
C SER A 78 0.22 5.18 1.04
N LEU A 79 1.32 4.56 1.44
CA LEU A 79 2.23 5.04 2.47
C LEU A 79 3.61 5.27 1.86
N GLY A 80 4.28 6.29 2.40
CA GLY A 80 5.54 6.77 1.91
C GLY A 80 6.45 7.19 3.05
N CYS A 81 7.59 6.52 3.20
CA CYS A 81 8.52 6.76 4.30
C CYS A 81 9.92 7.02 3.74
N TYR A 82 10.54 8.12 4.16
CA TYR A 82 11.95 8.34 3.88
C TYR A 82 12.81 7.42 4.76
N LEU A 83 13.68 6.65 4.13
CA LEU A 83 14.70 5.85 4.81
C LEU A 83 16.00 6.68 4.91
N GLU A 84 17.13 6.04 5.22
CA GLU A 84 18.44 6.67 5.04
C GLU A 84 18.60 7.17 3.59
N ARG A 85 19.08 8.41 3.43
CA ARG A 85 19.20 9.02 2.11
C ARG A 85 20.14 8.18 1.22
N PRO A 86 19.80 7.94 -0.06
CA PRO A 86 18.69 8.52 -0.82
C PRO A 86 17.40 7.66 -0.86
N SER A 87 17.28 6.63 -0.02
CA SER A 87 16.24 5.61 -0.15
C SER A 87 14.86 6.07 0.34
N TYR A 88 13.82 5.56 -0.32
CA TYR A 88 12.42 5.82 -0.02
C TYR A 88 11.62 4.52 -0.10
N LEU A 89 10.80 4.27 0.91
CA LEU A 89 9.86 3.15 0.95
C LEU A 89 8.49 3.65 0.49
N SER A 90 7.95 3.02 -0.55
CA SER A 90 6.57 3.23 -1.01
C SER A 90 5.80 1.92 -0.90
N LEU A 91 4.71 1.94 -0.13
CA LEU A 91 3.83 0.79 0.08
C LEU A 91 2.43 1.18 -0.38
N ALA A 92 1.81 0.35 -1.21
CA ALA A 92 0.43 0.56 -1.66
C ALA A 92 -0.37 -0.73 -1.50
N VAL A 93 -1.57 -0.61 -0.93
CA VAL A 93 -2.59 -1.66 -0.89
C VAL A 93 -3.82 -1.12 -1.59
N VAL A 94 -4.25 -1.84 -2.63
CA VAL A 94 -5.33 -1.41 -3.52
C VAL A 94 -6.48 -2.38 -3.42
N THR A 95 -7.65 -1.86 -3.07
CA THR A 95 -8.90 -2.60 -3.03
C THR A 95 -9.39 -2.84 -4.45
N CYS A 96 -9.96 -4.01 -4.76
CA CYS A 96 -10.29 -4.35 -6.15
C CYS A 96 -11.69 -4.95 -6.37
N SER A 97 -12.51 -5.14 -5.33
CA SER A 97 -13.86 -5.72 -5.47
C SER A 97 -14.80 -5.35 -4.30
N PRO A 98 -15.40 -4.14 -4.31
CA PRO A 98 -15.16 -3.03 -5.24
C PRO A 98 -14.05 -2.08 -4.75
N ASN A 99 -13.34 -1.44 -5.68
CA ASN A 99 -12.55 -0.24 -5.38
C ASN A 99 -13.49 0.97 -5.28
N ARG A 100 -13.44 1.74 -4.20
CA ARG A 100 -14.34 2.90 -4.02
C ARG A 100 -14.04 4.05 -4.99
N SER A 101 -12.79 4.21 -5.39
CA SER A 101 -12.34 5.33 -6.25
C SER A 101 -12.55 5.06 -7.74
N LYS A 102 -12.38 3.80 -8.15
CA LYS A 102 -12.50 3.33 -9.55
C LYS A 102 -13.28 2.00 -9.60
N PRO A 103 -14.59 1.99 -9.27
CA PRO A 103 -15.40 0.77 -9.21
C PRO A 103 -15.52 0.05 -10.57
N GLU A 104 -15.22 0.73 -11.67
CA GLU A 104 -15.23 0.21 -13.03
C GLU A 104 -14.00 -0.63 -13.40
N LEU A 105 -12.91 -0.53 -12.64
CA LEU A 105 -11.67 -1.23 -12.92
C LEU A 105 -11.69 -2.65 -12.33
N ALA A 106 -11.26 -3.63 -13.13
CA ALA A 106 -11.17 -5.02 -12.71
C ALA A 106 -9.96 -5.28 -11.81
N CYS A 107 -10.05 -6.31 -10.97
CA CYS A 107 -8.90 -6.78 -10.19
C CYS A 107 -7.87 -7.48 -11.11
N PRO A 108 -6.59 -7.08 -11.09
CA PRO A 108 -5.59 -7.65 -11.99
C PRO A 108 -5.18 -9.09 -11.62
N ALA A 109 -5.31 -9.52 -10.37
CA ALA A 109 -4.91 -10.85 -9.90
C ALA A 109 -6.09 -11.80 -9.63
N ARG A 110 -7.17 -11.67 -10.42
CA ARG A 110 -8.36 -12.53 -10.30
C ARG A 110 -8.18 -13.89 -10.95
#